data_AF-A0A812ISX5-F1
#
_entry.id   AF-A0A812ISX5-F1
#
_cell.length_a   1.000
_cell.length_b   1.000
_cell.length_c   1.000
_cell.angle_alpha   90.00
_cell.angle_beta   90.00
_cell.angle_gamma   90.00
#
_symmetry.space_group_name_H-M   'P 1'
#
loop_
_entity.id
_entity.type
_entity.pdbx_description
1 polymer ?
#
loop_
_entity_poly.entity_id
_entity_poly.type
_entity_poly.pdbx_seq_one_letter_code
_entity_poly.pdbx_strand_id
1 'polypeptide(L)'
;MVWQLLPLHAPDEEIVPLPSDGDATLGRRPNNFLVCPHLAVSGTHCILHCNAGCPPEFEDCSTNGSFVNDKKLQKGQRCQLADGDIISLTKPLDAVDPKDGAEAGPRIQYKIVLHEEPKEDDPGDIPPTAPEPKRTAEVAVPQGENCFAQDLLVQEQQSKAKLTADLLVSQRKLDEERQSVENLSRELRKVRQQAEEERVRRQEAEEAKAKLGGEVEGLRAEARQLHELTIAHEELRSRHAASEKELAERSQRCDELEARQQQLREDLALAGEARQKSSQHLAELQIRARQAQERAERLRQQQSEAQREAERTAEESQRLQDELQELAAGREKLEAEVAASKSNVTKAEADERSARSKLDVATAKRAELECQAAAAQSDADSARISLKAAEQRAAKAAALLQHLGESGKGLFSELSRRLELWDKVLREGLPRAAKLLEEALAGDVAPTFAQATCREAQ
;
A
#
# COMPACT_ATOMS: atom_id res chain seq x y z
N MET A 1 -3.22 -64.57 38.05
CA MET A 1 -3.74 -63.60 37.06
C MET A 1 -3.64 -62.22 37.68
N VAL A 2 -2.59 -61.48 37.31
CA VAL A 2 -2.40 -60.08 37.68
C VAL A 2 -2.29 -59.29 36.38
N TRP A 3 -3.11 -58.25 36.22
CA TRP A 3 -3.00 -57.35 35.09
C TRP A 3 -1.83 -56.38 35.32
N GLN A 4 -1.06 -56.10 34.28
CA GLN A 4 0.14 -55.28 34.33
C GLN A 4 0.15 -54.22 33.23
N LEU A 5 0.70 -53.05 33.53
CA LEU A 5 0.99 -51.99 32.56
C LEU A 5 2.47 -52.02 32.21
N LEU A 6 2.77 -52.38 30.96
CA LEU A 6 4.11 -52.34 30.38
C LEU A 6 4.32 -50.98 29.67
N PRO A 7 5.22 -50.09 30.13
CA PRO A 7 5.51 -48.83 29.44
C PRO A 7 6.18 -49.07 28.09
N LEU A 8 5.51 -48.70 26.99
CA LEU A 8 6.08 -48.81 25.63
C LEU A 8 6.94 -47.59 25.25
N HIS A 9 6.82 -46.50 26.01
CA HIS A 9 7.43 -45.21 25.71
C HIS A 9 8.74 -44.95 26.48
N ALA A 10 9.02 -45.79 27.49
CA ALA A 10 10.26 -45.85 28.25
C ALA A 10 10.50 -47.33 28.61
N PRO A 11 11.22 -48.10 27.77
CA PRO A 11 11.36 -49.56 27.96
C PRO A 11 12.21 -49.94 29.18
N ASP A 12 12.91 -48.97 29.79
CA ASP A 12 13.67 -49.12 31.02
C ASP A 12 12.85 -48.83 32.30
N GLU A 13 11.58 -48.41 32.18
CA GLU A 13 10.68 -48.23 33.34
C GLU A 13 10.10 -49.58 33.82
N GLU A 14 9.94 -49.71 35.15
CA GLU A 14 9.41 -50.93 35.77
C GLU A 14 7.96 -51.23 35.36
N ILE A 15 7.64 -52.52 35.18
CA ILE A 15 6.29 -52.99 34.88
C ILE A 15 5.38 -52.76 36.09
N VAL A 16 4.30 -51.99 35.92
CA VAL A 16 3.43 -51.59 37.03
C VAL A 16 2.27 -52.59 37.17
N PRO A 17 2.18 -53.38 38.26
CA PRO A 17 1.03 -54.25 38.49
C PRO A 17 -0.21 -53.41 38.86
N LEU A 18 -1.35 -53.78 38.31
CA LEU A 18 -2.65 -53.21 38.66
C LEU A 18 -3.22 -53.88 39.92
N PRO A 19 -4.04 -53.16 40.72
CA PRO A 19 -4.73 -53.77 41.85
C PRO A 19 -5.67 -54.88 41.37
N SER A 20 -5.82 -55.93 42.17
CA SER A 20 -6.73 -57.05 41.87
C SER A 20 -8.21 -56.66 41.91
N ASP A 21 -8.55 -55.59 42.63
CA ASP A 21 -9.89 -55.03 42.78
C ASP A 21 -9.78 -53.53 43.13
N GLY A 22 -10.64 -52.67 42.57
CA GLY A 22 -10.67 -51.23 42.78
C GLY A 22 -10.09 -50.37 41.64
N ASP A 23 -10.06 -49.04 41.86
CA ASP A 23 -9.74 -48.04 40.84
C ASP A 23 -8.26 -47.65 40.80
N ALA A 24 -7.57 -47.97 39.70
CA ALA A 24 -6.23 -47.45 39.40
C ALA A 24 -6.33 -46.18 38.54
N THR A 25 -5.92 -45.05 39.10
CA THR A 25 -5.92 -43.75 38.41
C THR A 25 -4.60 -43.46 37.71
N LEU A 26 -4.62 -42.94 36.48
CA LEU A 26 -3.42 -42.54 35.74
C LEU A 26 -3.46 -41.04 35.48
N GLY A 27 -2.35 -40.32 35.66
CA GLY A 27 -2.30 -38.90 35.30
C GLY A 27 -1.11 -38.11 35.82
N ARG A 28 -1.11 -36.80 35.60
CA ARG A 28 0.04 -35.92 35.87
C ARG A 28 0.21 -35.51 37.34
N ARG A 29 -0.84 -35.64 38.17
CA ARG A 29 -0.75 -35.32 39.61
C ARG A 29 -0.08 -36.46 40.41
N PRO A 30 0.64 -36.15 41.50
CA PRO A 30 1.28 -37.15 42.36
C PRO A 30 0.31 -37.96 43.24
N ASN A 31 -1.01 -37.74 43.10
CA ASN A 31 -2.05 -38.48 43.83
C ASN A 31 -2.76 -39.55 42.96
N ASN A 32 -2.28 -39.79 41.73
CA ASN A 32 -2.74 -40.89 40.89
C ASN A 32 -1.97 -42.17 41.25
N PHE A 33 -2.55 -43.34 40.98
CA PHE A 33 -1.87 -44.64 41.12
C PHE A 33 -0.63 -44.73 40.21
N LEU A 34 -0.73 -44.24 38.97
CA LEU A 34 0.41 -44.09 38.05
C LEU A 34 0.60 -42.61 37.68
N VAL A 35 1.79 -42.09 37.97
CA VAL A 35 2.13 -40.67 37.82
C VAL A 35 2.93 -40.45 36.53
N CYS A 36 2.31 -39.86 35.51
CA CYS A 36 2.95 -39.56 34.23
C CYS A 36 3.26 -38.04 34.16
N PRO A 37 4.50 -37.57 34.46
CA PRO A 37 4.80 -36.15 34.71
C PRO A 37 4.77 -35.22 33.47
N HIS A 38 4.29 -35.69 32.32
CA HIS A 38 4.35 -34.98 31.05
C HIS A 38 3.22 -33.95 30.83
N LEU A 39 3.53 -32.82 30.19
CA LEU A 39 2.63 -31.66 30.07
C LEU A 39 1.32 -31.97 29.33
N ALA A 40 1.35 -32.84 28.32
CA ALA A 40 0.17 -33.24 27.55
C ALA A 40 -0.81 -34.15 28.33
N VAL A 41 -0.38 -34.71 29.47
CA VAL A 41 -1.20 -35.58 30.32
C VAL A 41 -2.06 -34.70 31.26
N SER A 42 -3.36 -35.02 31.36
CA SER A 42 -4.30 -34.33 32.26
C SER A 42 -4.02 -34.65 33.74
N GLY A 43 -4.49 -33.81 34.67
CA GLY A 43 -4.18 -33.94 36.11
C GLY A 43 -4.53 -35.31 36.69
N THR A 44 -5.73 -35.80 36.35
CA THR A 44 -6.07 -37.23 36.29
C THR A 44 -6.55 -37.43 34.84
N HIS A 45 -5.98 -38.40 34.14
CA HIS A 45 -6.14 -38.60 32.70
C HIS A 45 -7.20 -39.65 32.41
N CYS A 46 -7.13 -40.79 33.09
CA CYS A 46 -8.07 -41.89 32.96
C CYS A 46 -8.09 -42.73 34.23
N ILE A 47 -9.08 -43.62 34.32
CA ILE A 47 -9.28 -44.55 35.43
C ILE A 47 -9.37 -45.95 34.85
N LEU A 48 -8.67 -46.90 35.45
CA LEU A 48 -8.81 -48.33 35.23
C LEU A 48 -9.62 -48.92 36.38
N HIS A 49 -10.86 -49.30 36.10
CA HIS A 49 -11.71 -50.04 37.04
C HIS A 49 -11.32 -51.51 36.98
N CYS A 50 -10.55 -51.96 37.96
CA CYS A 50 -10.17 -53.35 38.11
C CYS A 50 -11.22 -54.06 38.98
N ASN A 51 -11.80 -55.15 38.48
CA ASN A 51 -12.75 -55.97 39.24
C ASN A 51 -12.21 -57.39 39.33
N ALA A 52 -12.22 -57.99 40.52
CA ALA A 52 -11.63 -59.31 40.76
C ALA A 52 -12.16 -60.40 39.80
N GLY A 53 -11.28 -60.91 38.92
CA GLY A 53 -11.60 -61.95 37.94
C GLY A 53 -12.16 -61.46 36.59
N CYS A 54 -12.26 -60.15 36.36
CA CYS A 54 -12.65 -59.57 35.08
C CYS A 54 -11.48 -58.85 34.36
N PRO A 55 -11.55 -58.65 33.04
CA PRO A 55 -10.70 -57.69 32.35
C PRO A 55 -11.04 -56.25 32.77
N PRO A 56 -10.05 -55.36 32.95
CA PRO A 56 -10.27 -54.02 33.47
C PRO A 56 -11.04 -53.12 32.47
N GLU A 57 -11.86 -52.22 33.00
CA GLU A 57 -12.52 -51.17 32.20
C GLU A 57 -11.72 -49.87 32.25
N PHE A 58 -11.45 -49.29 31.09
CA PHE A 58 -10.79 -47.99 30.92
C PHE A 58 -11.82 -46.88 30.75
N GLU A 59 -11.79 -45.84 31.60
CA GLU A 59 -12.60 -44.63 31.48
C GLU A 59 -11.74 -43.38 31.20
N ASP A 60 -12.02 -42.65 30.11
CA ASP A 60 -11.29 -41.43 29.76
C ASP A 60 -11.80 -40.21 30.55
N CYS A 61 -10.94 -39.65 31.41
CA CYS A 61 -11.23 -38.46 32.22
C CYS A 61 -10.57 -37.17 31.68
N SER A 62 -9.86 -37.25 30.56
CA SER A 62 -8.91 -36.22 30.11
C SER A 62 -9.54 -35.00 29.42
N THR A 63 -8.72 -34.01 29.09
CA THR A 63 -9.10 -32.88 28.21
C THR A 63 -8.76 -33.13 26.75
N ASN A 64 -7.67 -33.86 26.47
CA ASN A 64 -7.16 -34.08 25.11
C ASN A 64 -7.81 -35.32 24.44
N GLY A 65 -8.33 -36.23 25.25
CA GLY A 65 -8.90 -37.51 24.89
C GLY A 65 -7.88 -38.64 24.94
N SER A 66 -8.28 -39.78 25.49
CA SER A 66 -7.50 -41.02 25.52
C SER A 66 -7.75 -41.88 24.28
N PHE A 67 -6.82 -42.80 23.99
CA PHE A 67 -6.94 -43.73 22.85
C PHE A 67 -6.62 -45.16 23.31
N VAL A 68 -7.35 -46.15 22.79
CA VAL A 68 -7.08 -47.59 22.94
C VAL A 68 -6.96 -48.20 21.55
N ASN A 69 -5.84 -48.84 21.24
CA ASN A 69 -5.51 -49.35 19.89
C ASN A 69 -5.75 -48.30 18.80
N ASP A 70 -5.18 -47.10 19.00
CA ASP A 70 -5.32 -45.89 18.18
C ASP A 70 -6.74 -45.32 18.01
N LYS A 71 -7.77 -46.01 18.51
CA LYS A 71 -9.15 -45.56 18.52
C LYS A 71 -9.39 -44.59 19.68
N LYS A 72 -9.75 -43.34 19.34
CA LYS A 72 -10.09 -42.32 20.34
C LYS A 72 -11.37 -42.68 21.10
N LEU A 73 -11.34 -42.57 22.43
CA LEU A 73 -12.52 -42.65 23.29
C LEU A 73 -13.12 -41.26 23.54
N GLN A 74 -14.40 -41.22 23.91
CA GLN A 74 -15.04 -40.00 24.41
C GLN A 74 -14.85 -39.88 25.93
N LYS A 75 -14.87 -38.65 26.44
CA LYS A 75 -14.73 -38.39 27.89
C LYS A 75 -15.91 -39.03 28.65
N GLY A 76 -15.62 -39.84 29.68
CA GLY A 76 -16.60 -40.64 30.42
C GLY A 76 -17.06 -41.91 29.69
N GLN A 77 -16.51 -42.21 28.51
CA GLN A 77 -16.74 -43.48 27.84
C GLN A 77 -15.87 -44.57 28.47
N ARG A 78 -16.50 -45.69 28.82
CA ARG A 78 -15.83 -46.92 29.26
C ARG A 78 -15.52 -47.83 28.07
N CYS A 79 -14.35 -48.48 28.11
CA CYS A 79 -14.00 -49.57 27.21
C CYS A 79 -13.39 -50.71 28.03
N GLN A 80 -13.93 -51.92 27.90
CA GLN A 80 -13.25 -53.10 28.43
C GLN A 80 -11.97 -53.35 27.63
N LEU A 81 -10.88 -53.69 28.32
CA LEU A 81 -9.57 -53.98 27.74
C LEU A 81 -9.35 -55.49 27.61
N ALA A 82 -8.58 -55.90 26.60
CA ALA A 82 -8.08 -57.26 26.42
C ALA A 82 -6.58 -57.36 26.75
N ASP A 83 -6.08 -58.59 26.90
CA ASP A 83 -4.64 -58.82 26.90
C ASP A 83 -4.03 -58.37 25.56
N GLY A 84 -2.93 -57.63 25.66
CA GLY A 84 -2.24 -57.07 24.51
C GLY A 84 -2.65 -55.66 24.08
N ASP A 85 -3.77 -55.12 24.59
CA ASP A 85 -4.28 -53.79 24.22
C ASP A 85 -3.29 -52.66 24.56
N ILE A 86 -3.22 -51.66 23.67
CA ILE A 86 -2.32 -50.51 23.82
C ILE A 86 -3.11 -49.24 24.13
N ILE A 87 -2.89 -48.71 25.32
CA ILE A 87 -3.42 -47.43 25.81
C ILE A 87 -2.44 -46.32 25.42
N SER A 88 -2.94 -45.19 24.89
CA SER A 88 -2.17 -43.99 24.58
C SER A 88 -2.79 -42.77 25.27
N LEU A 89 -2.02 -42.14 26.18
CA LEU A 89 -2.42 -40.93 26.93
C LEU A 89 -2.09 -39.63 26.16
N THR A 90 -1.64 -39.77 24.91
CA THR A 90 -1.34 -38.69 23.98
C THR A 90 -1.87 -39.06 22.59
N LYS A 91 -2.19 -38.05 21.78
CA LYS A 91 -2.62 -38.23 20.39
C LYS A 91 -1.56 -39.01 19.59
N PRO A 92 -1.94 -40.00 18.76
CA PRO A 92 -1.00 -40.67 17.85
C PRO A 92 -0.48 -39.67 16.81
N LEU A 93 0.78 -39.85 16.38
CA LEU A 93 1.45 -38.95 15.42
C LEU A 93 0.70 -38.93 14.09
N ASP A 94 0.23 -40.09 13.64
CA ASP A 94 -0.38 -40.33 12.31
C ASP A 94 -1.71 -39.58 12.11
N ALA A 95 -2.26 -38.99 13.17
CA ALA A 95 -3.45 -38.16 13.15
C ALA A 95 -3.15 -36.64 13.14
N VAL A 96 -1.88 -36.23 13.02
CA VAL A 96 -1.46 -34.82 12.89
C VAL A 96 -1.12 -34.53 11.42
N ASP A 97 -1.87 -33.65 10.78
CA ASP A 97 -1.50 -33.14 9.45
C ASP A 97 -0.09 -32.51 9.51
N PRO A 98 0.84 -32.85 8.58
CA PRO A 98 2.25 -32.43 8.67
C PRO A 98 2.51 -30.94 8.33
N LYS A 99 1.51 -30.07 8.54
CA LYS A 99 1.55 -28.63 8.21
C LYS A 99 2.06 -27.75 9.35
N ASP A 100 1.90 -28.19 10.61
CA ASP A 100 2.13 -27.33 11.78
C ASP A 100 3.59 -27.31 12.27
N GLY A 101 4.46 -28.18 11.73
CA GLY A 101 5.92 -28.13 11.92
C GLY A 101 6.46 -28.34 13.34
N ALA A 102 5.58 -28.54 14.33
CA ALA A 102 5.95 -28.77 15.72
C ALA A 102 6.52 -30.19 15.91
N GLU A 103 7.65 -30.29 16.62
CA GLU A 103 8.24 -31.58 17.00
C GLU A 103 7.22 -32.42 17.77
N ALA A 104 7.03 -33.67 17.34
CA ALA A 104 6.08 -34.58 17.97
C ALA A 104 6.58 -34.98 19.36
N GLY A 105 5.97 -34.39 20.41
CA GLY A 105 6.29 -34.70 21.79
C GLY A 105 6.11 -36.20 22.13
N PRO A 106 6.83 -36.71 23.15
CA PRO A 106 6.93 -38.14 23.42
C PRO A 106 5.55 -38.77 23.62
N ARG A 107 5.31 -39.84 22.86
CA ARG A 107 4.03 -40.55 22.80
C ARG A 107 3.90 -41.48 23.99
N ILE A 108 3.08 -41.14 24.98
CA ILE A 108 2.96 -41.89 26.23
C ILE A 108 2.00 -43.06 26.05
N GLN A 109 2.56 -44.26 26.05
CA GLN A 109 1.86 -45.51 25.80
C GLN A 109 2.17 -46.56 26.86
N TYR A 110 1.14 -47.35 27.18
CA TYR A 110 1.22 -48.53 28.01
C TYR A 110 0.52 -49.69 27.31
N LYS A 111 1.13 -50.88 27.33
CA LYS A 111 0.50 -52.12 26.89
C LYS A 111 -0.06 -52.85 28.10
N ILE A 112 -1.32 -53.29 28.00
CA ILE A 112 -1.95 -54.21 28.97
C ILE A 112 -1.37 -55.61 28.74
N VAL A 113 -0.90 -56.23 29.82
CA VAL A 113 -0.41 -57.62 29.82
C VAL A 113 -1.07 -58.38 30.96
N LEU A 114 -1.62 -59.56 30.67
CA LEU A 114 -2.12 -60.49 31.68
C LEU A 114 -0.99 -61.44 32.13
N HIS A 115 -0.55 -61.32 33.38
CA HIS A 115 0.43 -62.25 33.94
C HIS A 115 -0.25 -63.41 34.68
N GLU A 116 -0.01 -64.63 34.22
CA GLU A 116 -0.29 -65.84 34.96
C GLU A 116 0.97 -66.25 35.72
N GLU A 117 0.92 -66.18 37.05
CA GLU A 117 2.01 -66.64 37.91
C GLU A 117 2.18 -68.16 37.73
N PRO A 118 3.40 -68.65 37.42
CA PRO A 118 3.62 -70.08 37.28
C PRO A 118 3.43 -70.78 38.62
N LYS A 119 2.65 -71.86 38.63
CA LYS A 119 2.58 -72.75 39.78
C LYS A 119 3.87 -73.55 39.86
N GLU A 120 4.48 -73.61 41.04
CA GLU A 120 5.61 -74.49 41.30
C GLU A 120 5.07 -75.93 41.47
N ASP A 121 5.56 -76.86 40.65
CA ASP A 121 5.16 -78.28 40.69
C ASP A 121 6.03 -79.10 41.68
N ASP A 122 5.40 -80.01 42.41
CA ASP A 122 5.96 -80.79 43.53
C ASP A 122 6.52 -82.16 43.06
N PRO A 123 7.80 -82.52 43.31
CA PRO A 123 8.43 -83.71 42.70
C PRO A 123 8.48 -84.98 43.59
N GLY A 124 8.08 -86.16 43.06
CA GLY A 124 8.20 -87.44 43.78
C GLY A 124 8.15 -88.77 42.98
N ASP A 125 8.95 -89.74 43.47
CA ASP A 125 8.87 -91.23 43.41
C ASP A 125 9.23 -92.12 42.17
N ILE A 126 9.98 -93.21 42.48
CA ILE A 126 10.48 -94.41 41.73
C ILE A 126 11.21 -95.36 42.74
N PRO A 127 11.72 -96.60 42.46
CA PRO A 127 11.73 -97.52 41.28
C PRO A 127 11.01 -98.87 41.67
N PRO A 128 11.48 -100.16 41.62
CA PRO A 128 12.59 -100.91 40.98
C PRO A 128 12.17 -102.25 40.26
N THR A 129 13.06 -103.28 40.19
CA THR A 129 13.00 -104.45 39.27
C THR A 129 13.56 -105.77 39.89
N ALA A 130 13.11 -107.00 39.50
CA ALA A 130 13.77 -108.30 39.84
C ALA A 130 13.29 -109.58 39.05
N PRO A 131 14.17 -110.57 38.71
CA PRO A 131 13.79 -111.95 38.25
C PRO A 131 14.68 -113.18 38.72
N GLU A 132 14.18 -114.44 38.75
CA GLU A 132 14.96 -115.72 38.99
C GLU A 132 14.32 -117.05 38.44
N PRO A 133 15.11 -118.14 38.16
CA PRO A 133 14.62 -119.53 37.85
C PRO A 133 15.35 -120.75 38.53
N LYS A 134 14.83 -122.02 38.47
CA LYS A 134 15.50 -123.28 39.01
C LYS A 134 15.07 -124.66 38.39
N ARG A 135 15.52 -125.83 38.94
CA ARG A 135 15.84 -127.12 38.23
C ARG A 135 15.70 -128.44 39.09
N THR A 136 15.90 -129.67 38.52
CA THR A 136 16.16 -131.05 39.15
C THR A 136 15.01 -131.80 39.90
N ALA A 137 14.94 -133.13 40.20
CA ALA A 137 15.55 -134.48 39.86
C ALA A 137 14.82 -135.63 40.69
N GLU A 138 15.02 -136.99 40.74
CA GLU A 138 15.36 -138.19 39.88
C GLU A 138 15.22 -139.55 40.73
N VAL A 139 15.69 -140.75 40.27
CA VAL A 139 16.16 -141.99 41.06
C VAL A 139 15.32 -143.34 41.24
N ALA A 140 16.00 -144.51 41.03
CA ALA A 140 15.92 -145.95 41.51
C ALA A 140 14.65 -146.89 41.42
N VAL A 141 14.62 -148.27 41.43
CA VAL A 141 15.56 -149.47 41.52
C VAL A 141 15.82 -150.06 42.97
N PRO A 142 16.12 -151.38 43.32
CA PRO A 142 16.23 -152.73 42.63
C PRO A 142 15.57 -154.03 43.32
N GLN A 143 15.70 -155.23 42.66
CA GLN A 143 15.93 -156.65 43.16
C GLN A 143 15.02 -157.38 44.21
N GLY A 144 15.02 -158.72 44.43
CA GLY A 144 15.78 -159.94 43.99
C GLY A 144 15.49 -161.15 44.95
N GLU A 145 16.00 -162.42 44.94
CA GLU A 145 16.72 -163.41 44.06
C GLU A 145 16.62 -164.86 44.70
N ASN A 146 16.87 -166.01 44.00
CA ASN A 146 17.24 -167.36 44.59
C ASN A 146 17.58 -168.51 43.57
N CYS A 147 18.14 -169.66 44.01
CA CYS A 147 18.89 -170.64 43.15
C CYS A 147 18.74 -172.17 43.46
N PHE A 148 19.65 -173.02 42.90
CA PHE A 148 19.99 -174.42 43.24
C PHE A 148 19.29 -175.64 42.54
N ALA A 149 18.86 -175.53 41.28
CA ALA A 149 18.43 -176.69 40.46
C ALA A 149 19.56 -177.22 39.53
N GLN A 150 20.80 -177.25 40.01
CA GLN A 150 21.89 -176.59 39.29
C GLN A 150 22.48 -177.29 38.05
N ASP A 151 22.67 -178.62 38.00
CA ASP A 151 23.57 -179.22 37.00
C ASP A 151 22.91 -179.82 35.74
N LEU A 152 21.67 -180.34 35.82
CA LEU A 152 20.90 -180.60 34.58
C LEU A 152 20.46 -179.29 33.94
N LEU A 153 20.20 -178.28 34.79
CA LEU A 153 20.06 -176.89 34.40
C LEU A 153 21.33 -176.41 33.69
N VAL A 154 22.57 -176.74 34.10
CA VAL A 154 23.82 -176.28 33.43
C VAL A 154 23.89 -176.63 31.95
N GLN A 155 23.49 -177.82 31.49
CA GLN A 155 23.54 -178.11 30.03
C GLN A 155 22.45 -177.36 29.26
N GLU A 156 21.25 -177.22 29.85
CA GLU A 156 20.26 -176.25 29.39
C GLU A 156 20.77 -174.80 29.49
N GLN A 157 21.63 -174.44 30.46
CA GLN A 157 22.22 -173.11 30.57
C GLN A 157 23.37 -172.94 29.57
N GLN A 158 23.95 -173.99 29.00
CA GLN A 158 24.93 -173.83 27.92
C GLN A 158 24.22 -173.60 26.58
N SER A 159 23.12 -174.32 26.30
CA SER A 159 22.29 -174.03 25.12
C SER A 159 21.50 -172.73 25.28
N LYS A 160 20.90 -172.47 26.45
CA LYS A 160 20.26 -171.19 26.80
C LYS A 160 21.27 -170.07 26.88
N ALA A 161 22.42 -170.16 27.55
CA ALA A 161 23.41 -169.07 27.54
C ALA A 161 24.05 -168.85 26.17
N LYS A 162 24.12 -169.87 25.27
CA LYS A 162 24.48 -169.60 23.87
C LYS A 162 23.36 -168.86 23.14
N LEU A 163 22.11 -169.34 23.21
CA LEU A 163 20.95 -168.64 22.63
C LEU A 163 20.75 -167.26 23.24
N THR A 164 21.05 -167.06 24.52
CA THR A 164 21.01 -165.80 25.26
C THR A 164 22.23 -164.95 24.97
N ALA A 165 23.40 -165.51 24.65
CA ALA A 165 24.53 -164.73 24.13
C ALA A 165 24.23 -164.24 22.70
N ASP A 166 23.69 -165.10 21.85
CA ASP A 166 23.25 -164.73 20.49
C ASP A 166 22.06 -163.75 20.55
N LEU A 167 21.14 -163.89 21.51
CA LEU A 167 20.06 -162.93 21.81
C LEU A 167 20.61 -161.63 22.42
N LEU A 168 21.62 -161.65 23.28
CA LEU A 168 22.25 -160.45 23.83
C LEU A 168 23.11 -159.75 22.79
N VAL A 169 23.67 -160.46 21.80
CA VAL A 169 24.35 -159.88 20.65
C VAL A 169 23.34 -159.29 19.66
N SER A 170 22.20 -159.94 19.41
CA SER A 170 21.14 -159.36 18.58
C SER A 170 20.42 -158.21 19.28
N GLN A 171 20.23 -158.27 20.60
CA GLN A 171 19.70 -157.18 21.42
C GLN A 171 20.69 -156.01 21.49
N ARG A 172 21.99 -156.25 21.70
CA ARG A 172 23.01 -155.20 21.59
C ARG A 172 23.00 -154.55 20.22
N LYS A 173 22.94 -155.32 19.14
CA LYS A 173 22.81 -154.77 17.78
C LYS A 173 21.52 -153.97 17.58
N LEU A 174 20.38 -154.45 18.08
CA LEU A 174 19.11 -153.71 18.04
C LEU A 174 19.16 -152.44 18.89
N ASP A 175 19.87 -152.45 20.03
CA ASP A 175 20.04 -151.29 20.90
C ASP A 175 21.11 -150.30 20.37
N GLU A 176 22.13 -150.79 19.65
CA GLU A 176 23.07 -150.00 18.84
C GLU A 176 22.36 -149.36 17.63
N GLU A 177 21.50 -150.10 16.93
CA GLU A 177 20.65 -149.60 15.85
C GLU A 177 19.62 -148.58 16.38
N ARG A 178 19.00 -148.83 17.54
CA ARG A 178 18.13 -147.85 18.22
C ARG A 178 18.90 -146.60 18.62
N GLN A 179 20.09 -146.72 19.21
CA GLN A 179 20.94 -145.57 19.53
C GLN A 179 21.39 -144.82 18.27
N SER A 180 21.68 -145.52 17.17
CA SER A 180 21.97 -144.92 15.86
C SER A 180 20.76 -144.15 15.31
N VAL A 181 19.57 -144.76 15.30
CA VAL A 181 18.32 -144.13 14.89
C VAL A 181 17.94 -142.95 15.80
N GLU A 182 18.19 -143.04 17.11
CA GLU A 182 18.01 -141.93 18.04
C GLU A 182 19.01 -140.79 17.78
N ASN A 183 20.27 -141.09 17.52
CA ASN A 183 21.29 -140.09 17.22
C ASN A 183 21.00 -139.40 15.88
N LEU A 184 20.67 -140.15 14.83
CA LEU A 184 20.18 -139.62 13.56
C LEU A 184 18.88 -138.81 13.75
N SER A 185 17.98 -139.23 14.65
CA SER A 185 16.77 -138.45 14.98
C SER A 185 17.09 -137.15 15.73
N ARG A 186 18.10 -137.14 16.60
CA ARG A 186 18.60 -135.94 17.30
C ARG A 186 19.31 -135.00 16.32
N GLU A 187 20.05 -135.53 15.35
CA GLU A 187 20.69 -134.76 14.28
C GLU A 187 19.66 -134.19 13.29
N LEU A 188 18.68 -134.98 12.85
CA LEU A 188 17.56 -134.48 12.03
C LEU A 188 16.75 -133.40 12.76
N ARG A 189 16.60 -133.48 14.10
CA ARG A 189 16.01 -132.40 14.90
C ARG A 189 16.89 -131.15 14.91
N LYS A 190 18.21 -131.28 15.14
CA LYS A 190 19.17 -130.15 15.06
C LYS A 190 19.16 -129.48 13.69
N VAL A 191 19.18 -130.25 12.60
CA VAL A 191 19.16 -129.72 11.22
C VAL A 191 17.82 -129.05 10.89
N ARG A 192 16.69 -129.58 11.37
CA ARG A 192 15.38 -128.91 11.25
C ARG A 192 15.36 -127.60 12.04
N GLN A 193 15.81 -127.62 13.30
CA GLN A 193 15.90 -126.41 14.13
C GLN A 193 16.80 -125.36 13.47
N GLN A 194 17.98 -125.73 12.95
CA GLN A 194 18.87 -124.82 12.23
C GLN A 194 18.23 -124.29 10.94
N ALA A 195 17.45 -125.09 10.21
CA ALA A 195 16.72 -124.65 9.03
C ALA A 195 15.51 -123.75 9.37
N GLU A 196 14.93 -123.89 10.56
CA GLU A 196 13.88 -123.03 11.09
C GLU A 196 14.46 -121.70 11.61
N GLU A 197 15.57 -121.72 12.36
CA GLU A 197 16.35 -120.54 12.74
C GLU A 197 16.83 -119.74 11.52
N GLU A 198 17.33 -120.40 10.48
CA GLU A 198 17.72 -119.75 9.21
C GLU A 198 16.53 -119.19 8.43
N ARG A 199 15.33 -119.75 8.57
CA ARG A 199 14.10 -119.17 7.99
C ARG A 199 13.67 -117.92 8.76
N VAL A 200 13.70 -117.97 10.10
CA VAL A 200 13.41 -116.82 10.96
C VAL A 200 14.39 -115.68 10.66
N ARG A 201 15.71 -115.92 10.65
CA ARG A 201 16.72 -114.90 10.29
C ARG A 201 16.48 -114.28 8.91
N ARG A 202 16.01 -115.05 7.92
CA ARG A 202 15.69 -114.53 6.59
C ARG A 202 14.44 -113.68 6.59
N GLN A 203 13.39 -114.09 7.31
CA GLN A 203 12.19 -113.27 7.50
C GLN A 203 12.54 -111.96 8.24
N GLU A 204 13.31 -112.03 9.33
CA GLU A 204 13.80 -110.85 10.06
C GLU A 204 14.62 -109.91 9.16
N ALA A 205 15.49 -110.46 8.30
CA ALA A 205 16.26 -109.69 7.33
C ALA A 205 15.40 -109.10 6.20
N GLU A 206 14.36 -109.80 5.73
CA GLU A 206 13.41 -109.29 4.74
C GLU A 206 12.50 -108.20 5.34
N GLU A 207 12.05 -108.36 6.58
CA GLU A 207 11.31 -107.33 7.32
C GLU A 207 12.19 -106.10 7.61
N ALA A 208 13.45 -106.29 8.00
CA ALA A 208 14.40 -105.19 8.19
C ALA A 208 14.67 -104.45 6.87
N LYS A 209 14.84 -105.19 5.76
CA LYS A 209 14.98 -104.63 4.41
C LYS A 209 13.72 -103.88 3.97
N ALA A 210 12.53 -104.35 4.33
CA ALA A 210 11.27 -103.66 4.05
C ALA A 210 11.14 -102.35 4.84
N LYS A 211 11.51 -102.35 6.14
CA LYS A 211 11.55 -101.16 7.00
C LYS A 211 12.51 -100.11 6.44
N LEU A 212 13.76 -100.49 6.16
CA LEU A 212 14.76 -99.63 5.50
C LEU A 212 14.30 -99.15 4.12
N GLY A 213 13.54 -99.95 3.37
CA GLY A 213 12.93 -99.53 2.12
C GLY A 213 11.92 -98.39 2.31
N GLY A 214 11.02 -98.52 3.28
CA GLY A 214 10.06 -97.47 3.64
C GLY A 214 10.74 -96.20 4.16
N GLU A 215 11.79 -96.32 4.97
CA GLU A 215 12.61 -95.17 5.43
C GLU A 215 13.27 -94.45 4.25
N VAL A 216 13.84 -95.17 3.28
CA VAL A 216 14.42 -94.59 2.07
C VAL A 216 13.36 -93.92 1.18
N GLU A 217 12.14 -94.44 1.13
CA GLU A 217 11.03 -93.80 0.41
C GLU A 217 10.50 -92.54 1.13
N GLY A 218 10.47 -92.56 2.47
CA GLY A 218 10.16 -91.40 3.31
C GLY A 218 11.18 -90.27 3.10
N LEU A 219 12.48 -90.55 3.25
CA LEU A 219 13.55 -89.60 2.99
C LEU A 219 13.53 -89.04 1.56
N ARG A 220 13.09 -89.84 0.57
CA ARG A 220 12.86 -89.37 -0.82
C ARG A 220 11.61 -88.51 -0.98
N ALA A 221 10.60 -88.62 -0.11
CA ALA A 221 9.46 -87.71 -0.07
C ALA A 221 9.87 -86.37 0.58
N GLU A 222 10.54 -86.42 1.73
CA GLU A 222 11.08 -85.25 2.43
C GLU A 222 12.06 -84.46 1.56
N ALA A 223 12.98 -85.13 0.86
CA ALA A 223 13.91 -84.47 -0.06
C ALA A 223 13.21 -83.76 -1.23
N ARG A 224 12.04 -84.25 -1.68
CA ARG A 224 11.22 -83.56 -2.69
C ARG A 224 10.51 -82.35 -2.09
N GLN A 225 9.92 -82.48 -0.91
CA GLN A 225 9.30 -81.35 -0.19
C GLN A 225 10.30 -80.23 0.11
N LEU A 226 11.53 -80.57 0.53
CA LEU A 226 12.61 -79.60 0.74
C LEU A 226 13.03 -78.91 -0.58
N HIS A 227 13.02 -79.62 -1.71
CA HIS A 227 13.30 -79.02 -3.01
C HIS A 227 12.17 -78.09 -3.47
N GLU A 228 10.90 -78.49 -3.32
CA GLU A 228 9.72 -77.67 -3.59
C GLU A 228 9.68 -76.41 -2.72
N LEU A 229 10.01 -76.52 -1.42
CA LEU A 229 10.14 -75.38 -0.51
C LEU A 229 11.30 -74.46 -0.90
N THR A 230 12.41 -75.01 -1.41
CA THR A 230 13.55 -74.20 -1.90
C THR A 230 13.15 -73.38 -3.13
N ILE A 231 12.46 -74.00 -4.10
CA ILE A 231 11.92 -73.31 -5.28
C ILE A 231 10.93 -72.21 -4.87
N ALA A 232 9.99 -72.52 -3.97
CA ALA A 232 9.02 -71.55 -3.47
C ALA A 232 9.68 -70.35 -2.75
N HIS A 233 10.77 -70.60 -2.02
CA HIS A 233 11.55 -69.55 -1.34
C HIS A 233 12.35 -68.68 -2.33
N GLU A 234 12.91 -69.27 -3.38
CA GLU A 234 13.56 -68.54 -4.48
C GLU A 234 12.55 -67.70 -5.28
N GLU A 235 11.36 -68.23 -5.56
CA GLU A 235 10.26 -67.46 -6.14
C GLU A 235 9.86 -66.28 -5.25
N LEU A 236 9.62 -66.50 -3.94
CA LEU A 236 9.26 -65.43 -3.01
C LEU A 236 10.35 -64.35 -2.92
N ARG A 237 11.63 -64.75 -2.91
CA ARG A 237 12.77 -63.81 -2.98
C ARG A 237 12.78 -63.00 -4.27
N SER A 238 12.52 -63.62 -5.42
CA SER A 238 12.44 -62.90 -6.70
C SER A 238 11.29 -61.88 -6.74
N ARG A 239 10.13 -62.23 -6.15
CA ARG A 239 8.97 -61.34 -6.02
C ARG A 239 9.25 -60.19 -5.05
N HIS A 240 9.95 -60.45 -3.95
CA HIS A 240 10.39 -59.42 -3.00
C HIS A 240 11.31 -58.41 -3.68
N ALA A 241 12.39 -58.88 -4.34
CA ALA A 241 13.33 -58.02 -5.07
C ALA A 241 12.66 -57.21 -6.20
N ALA A 242 11.67 -57.78 -6.89
CA ALA A 242 10.87 -57.04 -7.86
C ALA A 242 10.02 -55.93 -7.19
N SER A 243 9.40 -56.22 -6.04
CA SER A 243 8.61 -55.23 -5.29
C SER A 243 9.47 -54.12 -4.65
N GLU A 244 10.68 -54.43 -4.20
CA GLU A 244 11.66 -53.45 -3.72
C GLU A 244 12.10 -52.52 -4.86
N LYS A 245 12.34 -53.06 -6.06
CA LYS A 245 12.64 -52.27 -7.26
C LYS A 245 11.47 -51.37 -7.65
N GLU A 246 10.25 -51.87 -7.63
CA GLU A 246 9.05 -51.03 -7.87
C GLU A 246 8.89 -49.94 -6.82
N LEU A 247 9.17 -50.22 -5.54
CA LEU A 247 9.10 -49.25 -4.47
C LEU A 247 10.17 -48.15 -4.64
N ALA A 248 11.40 -48.53 -4.98
CA ALA A 248 12.48 -47.58 -5.29
C ALA A 248 12.15 -46.70 -6.52
N GLU A 249 11.62 -47.29 -7.60
CA GLU A 249 11.16 -46.53 -8.76
C GLU A 249 10.00 -45.58 -8.44
N ARG A 250 9.12 -45.92 -7.49
CA ARG A 250 8.05 -45.04 -7.02
C ARG A 250 8.61 -43.91 -6.14
N SER A 251 9.56 -44.20 -5.25
CA SER A 251 10.24 -43.20 -4.42
C SER A 251 10.92 -42.14 -5.29
N GLN A 252 11.74 -42.57 -6.25
CA GLN A 252 12.42 -41.65 -7.18
C GLN A 252 11.43 -40.74 -7.92
N ARG A 253 10.28 -41.27 -8.34
CA ARG A 253 9.23 -40.47 -9.01
C ARG A 253 8.55 -39.48 -8.05
N CYS A 254 8.44 -39.79 -6.76
CA CYS A 254 8.02 -38.83 -5.75
C CYS A 254 9.07 -37.71 -5.59
N ASP A 255 10.34 -38.07 -5.43
CA ASP A 255 11.46 -37.12 -5.29
C ASP A 255 11.54 -36.16 -6.51
N GLU A 256 11.39 -36.69 -7.73
CA GLU A 256 11.34 -35.90 -8.97
C GLU A 256 10.12 -34.96 -9.04
N LEU A 257 8.96 -35.40 -8.55
CA LEU A 257 7.74 -34.57 -8.51
C LEU A 257 7.80 -33.50 -7.42
N GLU A 258 8.43 -33.79 -6.27
CA GLU A 258 8.63 -32.82 -5.19
C GLU A 258 9.66 -31.75 -5.58
N ALA A 259 10.79 -32.14 -6.17
CA ALA A 259 11.76 -31.19 -6.74
C ALA A 259 11.11 -30.27 -7.79
N ARG A 260 10.27 -30.84 -8.67
CA ARG A 260 9.51 -30.05 -9.66
C ARG A 260 8.45 -29.15 -9.02
N GLN A 261 7.81 -29.59 -7.93
CA GLN A 261 6.87 -28.76 -7.17
C GLN A 261 7.59 -27.60 -6.48
N GLN A 262 8.80 -27.82 -5.94
CA GLN A 262 9.62 -26.77 -5.36
C GLN A 262 10.03 -25.74 -6.43
N GLN A 263 10.54 -26.18 -7.59
CA GLN A 263 10.88 -25.27 -8.69
C GLN A 263 9.69 -24.39 -9.10
N LEU A 264 8.49 -24.97 -9.22
CA LEU A 264 7.28 -24.22 -9.53
C LEU A 264 6.86 -23.23 -8.42
N ARG A 265 7.18 -23.48 -7.14
CA ARG A 265 6.98 -22.51 -6.05
C ARG A 265 7.97 -21.34 -6.16
N GLU A 266 9.22 -21.62 -6.51
CA GLU A 266 10.27 -20.61 -6.70
C GLU A 266 9.94 -19.72 -7.92
N ASP A 267 9.54 -20.30 -9.05
CA ASP A 267 9.05 -19.57 -10.23
C ASP A 267 7.84 -18.67 -9.90
N LEU A 268 6.88 -19.17 -9.12
CA LEU A 268 5.71 -18.40 -8.68
C LEU A 268 6.08 -17.26 -7.72
N ALA A 269 7.09 -17.44 -6.86
CA ALA A 269 7.60 -16.38 -5.99
C ALA A 269 8.28 -15.27 -6.80
N LEU A 270 9.14 -15.64 -7.75
CA LEU A 270 9.81 -14.69 -8.66
C LEU A 270 8.80 -13.93 -9.54
N ALA A 271 7.77 -14.61 -10.04
CA ALA A 271 6.67 -13.96 -10.77
C ALA A 271 5.85 -13.02 -9.87
N GLY A 272 5.65 -13.37 -8.60
CA GLY A 272 5.04 -12.52 -7.58
C GLY A 272 5.82 -11.23 -7.34
N GLU A 273 7.13 -11.34 -7.12
CA GLU A 273 8.02 -10.19 -7.00
C GLU A 273 8.03 -9.30 -8.26
N ALA A 274 8.10 -9.89 -9.44
CA ALA A 274 8.08 -9.16 -10.71
C ALA A 274 6.77 -8.38 -10.88
N ARG A 275 5.63 -8.99 -10.52
CA ARG A 275 4.33 -8.32 -10.49
C ARG A 275 4.27 -7.19 -9.46
N GLN A 276 4.86 -7.37 -8.28
CA GLN A 276 4.92 -6.33 -7.24
C GLN A 276 5.77 -5.13 -7.68
N LYS A 277 6.96 -5.37 -8.26
CA LYS A 277 7.85 -4.33 -8.80
C LYS A 277 7.17 -3.57 -9.96
N SER A 278 6.49 -4.27 -10.86
CA SER A 278 5.68 -3.67 -11.93
C SER A 278 4.54 -2.80 -11.40
N SER A 279 3.82 -3.28 -10.36
CA SER A 279 2.76 -2.52 -9.69
C SER A 279 3.29 -1.24 -9.01
N GLN A 280 4.46 -1.32 -8.37
CA GLN A 280 5.14 -0.17 -7.78
C GLN A 280 5.50 0.87 -8.84
N HIS A 281 6.12 0.48 -9.95
CA HIS A 281 6.42 1.41 -11.05
C HIS A 281 5.18 2.01 -11.69
N LEU A 282 4.08 1.26 -11.81
CA LEU A 282 2.80 1.79 -12.31
C LEU A 282 2.23 2.87 -11.35
N ALA A 283 2.32 2.67 -10.04
CA ALA A 283 1.93 3.67 -9.05
C ALA A 283 2.86 4.91 -9.07
N GLU A 284 4.18 4.72 -9.21
CA GLU A 284 5.13 5.83 -9.40
C GLU A 284 4.81 6.66 -10.65
N LEU A 285 4.49 6.00 -11.76
CA LEU A 285 4.11 6.66 -13.01
C LEU A 285 2.77 7.41 -12.89
N GLN A 286 1.78 6.86 -12.17
CA GLN A 286 0.53 7.55 -11.87
C GLN A 286 0.76 8.81 -11.01
N ILE A 287 1.62 8.74 -9.99
CA ILE A 287 1.99 9.88 -9.16
C ILE A 287 2.71 10.96 -10.01
N ARG A 288 3.66 10.57 -10.86
CA ARG A 288 4.36 11.49 -11.77
C ARG A 288 3.42 12.14 -12.79
N ALA A 289 2.47 11.37 -13.35
CA ALA A 289 1.47 11.88 -14.28
C ALA A 289 0.55 12.91 -13.60
N ARG A 290 0.08 12.62 -12.38
CA ARG A 290 -0.71 13.56 -11.59
C ARG A 290 0.08 14.84 -11.27
N GLN A 291 1.34 14.74 -10.84
CA GLN A 291 2.19 15.91 -10.60
C GLN A 291 2.44 16.73 -11.88
N ALA A 292 2.53 16.08 -13.05
CA ALA A 292 2.64 16.77 -14.33
C ALA A 292 1.34 17.50 -14.71
N GLN A 293 0.17 16.90 -14.46
CA GLN A 293 -1.13 17.55 -14.64
C GLN A 293 -1.30 18.75 -13.70
N GLU A 294 -1.03 18.60 -12.40
CA GLU A 294 -1.12 19.70 -11.42
C GLU A 294 -0.17 20.86 -11.76
N ARG A 295 0.99 20.59 -12.38
CA ARG A 295 1.90 21.62 -12.94
C ARG A 295 1.33 22.29 -14.19
N ALA A 296 0.75 21.52 -15.11
CA ALA A 296 0.14 22.06 -16.33
C ALA A 296 -1.09 22.92 -16.03
N GLU A 297 -1.88 22.56 -15.02
CA GLU A 297 -3.03 23.35 -14.54
C GLU A 297 -2.57 24.68 -13.92
N ARG A 298 -1.52 24.67 -13.08
CA ARG A 298 -0.91 25.91 -12.55
C ARG A 298 -0.36 26.81 -13.66
N LEU A 299 0.32 26.24 -14.66
CA LEU A 299 0.83 27.02 -15.80
C LEU A 299 -0.31 27.62 -16.65
N ARG A 300 -1.41 26.90 -16.85
CA ARG A 300 -2.62 27.43 -17.51
C ARG A 300 -3.26 28.56 -16.70
N GLN A 301 -3.34 28.41 -15.38
CA GLN A 301 -3.84 29.46 -14.50
C GLN A 301 -2.98 30.73 -14.62
N GLN A 302 -1.65 30.60 -14.48
CA GLN A 302 -0.70 31.70 -14.63
C GLN A 302 -0.79 32.37 -16.03
N GLN A 303 -0.97 31.59 -17.10
CA GLN A 303 -1.22 32.14 -18.44
C GLN A 303 -2.53 32.94 -18.50
N SER A 304 -3.61 32.45 -17.88
CA SER A 304 -4.90 33.17 -17.84
C SER A 304 -4.89 34.42 -16.96
N GLU A 305 -4.05 34.43 -15.92
CA GLU A 305 -3.83 35.59 -15.05
C GLU A 305 -3.00 36.65 -15.77
N ALA A 306 -1.88 36.26 -16.39
CA ALA A 306 -1.06 37.14 -17.22
C ALA A 306 -1.81 37.69 -18.46
N GLN A 307 -2.74 36.91 -19.05
CA GLN A 307 -3.62 37.40 -20.11
C GLN A 307 -4.57 38.50 -19.61
N ARG A 308 -5.20 38.31 -18.45
CA ARG A 308 -6.07 39.34 -17.84
C ARG A 308 -5.31 40.59 -17.40
N GLU A 309 -4.07 40.45 -16.97
CA GLU A 309 -3.19 41.59 -16.68
C GLU A 309 -2.80 42.33 -17.97
N ALA A 310 -2.45 41.61 -19.04
CA ALA A 310 -2.22 42.21 -20.34
C ALA A 310 -3.46 42.94 -20.88
N GLU A 311 -4.64 42.33 -20.82
CA GLU A 311 -5.94 42.94 -21.18
C GLU A 311 -6.20 44.24 -20.40
N ARG A 312 -5.99 44.25 -19.08
CA ARG A 312 -6.10 45.47 -18.26
C ARG A 312 -5.11 46.55 -18.67
N THR A 313 -3.84 46.21 -18.86
CA THR A 313 -2.84 47.20 -19.29
C THR A 313 -3.13 47.74 -20.69
N ALA A 314 -3.77 46.95 -21.57
CA ALA A 314 -4.24 47.41 -22.88
C ALA A 314 -5.46 48.34 -22.76
N GLU A 315 -6.44 48.03 -21.90
CA GLU A 315 -7.54 48.94 -21.58
C GLU A 315 -7.05 50.26 -20.99
N GLU A 316 -6.12 50.22 -20.02
CA GLU A 316 -5.53 51.41 -19.41
C GLU A 316 -4.73 52.23 -20.42
N SER A 317 -3.95 51.57 -21.30
CA SER A 317 -3.23 52.24 -22.39
C SER A 317 -4.18 52.90 -23.39
N GLN A 318 -5.29 52.23 -23.74
CA GLN A 318 -6.32 52.79 -24.62
C GLN A 318 -6.99 54.01 -23.98
N ARG A 319 -7.40 53.92 -22.71
CA ARG A 319 -7.99 55.06 -21.98
C ARG A 319 -7.05 56.26 -21.93
N LEU A 320 -5.77 56.04 -21.62
CA LEU A 320 -4.75 57.11 -21.63
C LEU A 320 -4.52 57.67 -23.04
N GLN A 321 -4.60 56.84 -24.08
CA GLN A 321 -4.51 57.29 -25.47
C GLN A 321 -5.75 58.09 -25.92
N ASP A 322 -6.93 57.78 -25.40
CA ASP A 322 -8.17 58.52 -25.65
C ASP A 322 -8.17 59.85 -24.87
N GLU A 323 -7.77 59.85 -23.59
CA GLU A 323 -7.53 61.07 -22.80
C GLU A 323 -6.49 62.00 -23.46
N LEU A 324 -5.40 61.45 -24.02
CA LEU A 324 -4.41 62.23 -24.76
C LEU A 324 -4.98 62.81 -26.08
N GLN A 325 -5.91 62.11 -26.74
CA GLN A 325 -6.62 62.65 -27.91
C GLN A 325 -7.60 63.76 -27.51
N GLU A 326 -8.34 63.61 -26.42
CA GLU A 326 -9.23 64.67 -25.89
C GLU A 326 -8.44 65.90 -25.47
N LEU A 327 -7.29 65.73 -24.79
CA LEU A 327 -6.38 66.82 -24.43
C LEU A 327 -5.74 67.47 -25.65
N ALA A 328 -5.38 66.70 -26.69
CA ALA A 328 -4.87 67.25 -27.95
C ALA A 328 -5.94 68.07 -28.69
N ALA A 329 -7.17 67.56 -28.81
CA ALA A 329 -8.28 68.28 -29.44
C ALA A 329 -8.73 69.50 -28.60
N GLY A 330 -8.65 69.42 -27.27
CA GLY A 330 -8.85 70.55 -26.37
C GLY A 330 -7.79 71.63 -26.55
N ARG A 331 -6.51 71.23 -26.69
CA ARG A 331 -5.41 72.13 -27.01
C ARG A 331 -5.54 72.75 -28.40
N GLU A 332 -5.95 72.00 -29.42
CA GLU A 332 -6.19 72.53 -30.78
C GLU A 332 -7.30 73.60 -30.77
N LYS A 333 -8.40 73.36 -30.05
CA LYS A 333 -9.45 74.37 -29.83
C LYS A 333 -8.90 75.62 -29.14
N LEU A 334 -8.11 75.47 -28.08
CA LEU A 334 -7.49 76.62 -27.39
C LEU A 334 -6.47 77.36 -28.26
N GLU A 335 -5.71 76.67 -29.11
CA GLU A 335 -4.79 77.30 -30.05
C GLU A 335 -5.54 78.04 -31.18
N ALA A 336 -6.68 77.50 -31.63
CA ALA A 336 -7.59 78.16 -32.56
C ALA A 336 -8.30 79.39 -31.94
N GLU A 337 -8.76 79.29 -30.69
CA GLU A 337 -9.30 80.42 -29.92
C GLU A 337 -8.24 81.51 -29.71
N VAL A 338 -7.01 81.14 -29.33
CA VAL A 338 -5.89 82.08 -29.21
C VAL A 338 -5.52 82.70 -30.56
N ALA A 339 -5.60 81.95 -31.67
CA ALA A 339 -5.39 82.50 -33.01
C ALA A 339 -6.51 83.47 -33.42
N ALA A 340 -7.77 83.16 -33.11
CA ALA A 340 -8.92 84.04 -33.33
C ALA A 340 -8.82 85.31 -32.46
N SER A 341 -8.45 85.18 -31.18
CA SER A 341 -8.19 86.31 -30.29
C SER A 341 -7.03 87.17 -30.77
N LYS A 342 -5.92 86.59 -31.25
CA LYS A 342 -4.82 87.32 -31.89
C LYS A 342 -5.28 88.07 -33.14
N SER A 343 -6.11 87.45 -33.99
CA SER A 343 -6.70 88.09 -35.17
C SER A 343 -7.62 89.26 -34.80
N ASN A 344 -8.44 89.09 -33.75
CA ASN A 344 -9.27 90.16 -33.21
C ASN A 344 -8.44 91.29 -32.59
N VAL A 345 -7.31 90.99 -31.94
CA VAL A 345 -6.38 92.00 -31.41
C VAL A 345 -5.65 92.74 -32.54
N THR A 346 -5.10 92.06 -33.55
CA THR A 346 -4.44 92.74 -34.67
C THR A 346 -5.42 93.56 -35.52
N LYS A 347 -6.68 93.10 -35.63
CA LYS A 347 -7.76 93.91 -36.20
C LYS A 347 -8.08 95.13 -35.32
N ALA A 348 -8.23 94.95 -34.00
CA ALA A 348 -8.49 96.06 -33.08
C ALA A 348 -7.34 97.08 -33.08
N GLU A 349 -6.08 96.64 -33.17
CA GLU A 349 -4.92 97.52 -33.37
C GLU A 349 -4.96 98.24 -34.72
N ALA A 350 -5.40 97.59 -35.81
CA ALA A 350 -5.54 98.22 -37.11
C ALA A 350 -6.67 99.26 -37.12
N ASP A 351 -7.81 98.94 -36.51
CA ASP A 351 -8.95 99.84 -36.30
C ASP A 351 -8.56 101.01 -35.35
N GLU A 352 -7.74 100.77 -34.32
CA GLU A 352 -7.20 101.81 -33.44
C GLU A 352 -6.20 102.71 -34.18
N ARG A 353 -5.26 102.17 -34.95
CA ARG A 353 -4.33 102.94 -35.79
C ARG A 353 -5.12 103.75 -36.83
N SER A 354 -6.20 103.20 -37.39
CA SER A 354 -7.12 103.91 -38.27
C SER A 354 -7.85 105.05 -37.54
N ALA A 355 -8.32 104.82 -36.31
CA ALA A 355 -8.98 105.82 -35.48
C ALA A 355 -8.01 106.94 -35.05
N ARG A 356 -6.78 106.60 -34.64
CA ARG A 356 -5.70 107.56 -34.35
C ARG A 356 -5.38 108.40 -35.58
N SER A 357 -5.14 107.79 -36.75
CA SER A 357 -4.89 108.53 -37.99
C SER A 357 -6.07 109.44 -38.40
N LYS A 358 -7.32 109.01 -38.20
CA LYS A 358 -8.51 109.86 -38.40
C LYS A 358 -8.57 111.01 -37.39
N LEU A 359 -8.17 110.77 -36.14
CA LEU A 359 -8.08 111.78 -35.09
C LEU A 359 -6.96 112.79 -35.40
N ASP A 360 -5.81 112.35 -35.90
CA ASP A 360 -4.70 113.21 -36.33
C ASP A 360 -5.15 114.10 -37.50
N VAL A 361 -5.83 113.53 -38.51
CA VAL A 361 -6.41 114.30 -39.63
C VAL A 361 -7.48 115.27 -39.14
N ALA A 362 -8.35 114.88 -38.22
CA ALA A 362 -9.35 115.76 -37.63
C ALA A 362 -8.72 116.88 -36.77
N THR A 363 -7.61 116.60 -36.08
CA THR A 363 -6.88 117.56 -35.25
C THR A 363 -6.09 118.54 -36.11
N ALA A 364 -5.45 118.07 -37.18
CA ALA A 364 -4.81 118.91 -38.18
C ALA A 364 -5.84 119.82 -38.88
N LYS A 365 -7.00 119.27 -39.27
CA LYS A 365 -8.09 120.06 -39.87
C LYS A 365 -8.75 121.02 -38.87
N ARG A 366 -8.80 120.68 -37.58
CA ARG A 366 -9.19 121.61 -36.51
C ARG A 366 -8.18 122.76 -36.41
N ALA A 367 -6.88 122.48 -36.39
CA ALA A 367 -5.84 123.51 -36.37
C ALA A 367 -5.87 124.39 -37.62
N GLU A 368 -6.16 123.81 -38.80
CA GLU A 368 -6.39 124.55 -40.05
C GLU A 368 -7.58 125.52 -39.92
N LEU A 369 -8.72 125.04 -39.39
CA LEU A 369 -9.90 125.85 -39.13
C LEU A 369 -9.69 126.91 -38.04
N GLU A 370 -8.91 126.62 -37.00
CA GLU A 370 -8.53 127.59 -35.96
C GLU A 370 -7.59 128.67 -36.54
N CYS A 371 -6.68 128.33 -37.45
CA CYS A 371 -5.89 129.31 -38.21
C CYS A 371 -6.76 130.16 -39.17
N GLN A 372 -7.71 129.55 -39.89
CA GLN A 372 -8.65 130.27 -40.75
C GLN A 372 -9.56 131.21 -39.93
N ALA A 373 -10.03 130.77 -38.76
CA ALA A 373 -10.79 131.60 -37.83
C ALA A 373 -9.95 132.76 -37.26
N ALA A 374 -8.69 132.51 -36.89
CA ALA A 374 -7.78 133.56 -36.43
C ALA A 374 -7.46 134.60 -37.52
N ALA A 375 -7.32 134.17 -38.78
CA ALA A 375 -7.18 135.08 -39.92
C ALA A 375 -8.44 135.93 -40.12
N ALA A 376 -9.62 135.31 -40.17
CA ALA A 376 -10.90 136.02 -40.30
C ALA A 376 -11.17 136.98 -39.11
N GLN A 377 -10.74 136.62 -37.90
CA GLN A 377 -10.79 137.48 -36.72
C GLN A 377 -9.87 138.71 -36.88
N SER A 378 -8.63 138.50 -37.35
CA SER A 378 -7.67 139.57 -37.65
C SER A 378 -8.19 140.52 -38.74
N ASP A 379 -8.82 140.00 -39.79
CA ASP A 379 -9.43 140.79 -40.85
C ASP A 379 -10.65 141.58 -40.34
N ALA A 380 -11.50 140.96 -39.51
CA ALA A 380 -12.66 141.61 -38.90
C ALA A 380 -12.25 142.74 -37.92
N ASP A 381 -11.20 142.55 -37.12
CA ASP A 381 -10.70 143.59 -36.22
C ASP A 381 -9.93 144.70 -36.99
N SER A 382 -9.28 144.37 -38.11
CA SER A 382 -8.73 145.35 -39.06
C SER A 382 -9.83 146.19 -39.73
N ALA A 383 -10.95 145.57 -40.10
CA ALA A 383 -12.15 146.25 -40.59
C ALA A 383 -12.78 147.17 -39.52
N ARG A 384 -12.80 146.74 -38.25
CA ARG A 384 -13.27 147.58 -37.12
C ARG A 384 -12.36 148.78 -36.85
N ILE A 385 -11.04 148.62 -36.96
CA ILE A 385 -10.08 149.72 -36.78
C ILE A 385 -10.23 150.75 -37.91
N SER A 386 -10.34 150.30 -39.17
CA SER A 386 -10.54 151.18 -40.31
C SER A 386 -11.91 151.88 -40.31
N LEU A 387 -12.97 151.21 -39.83
CA LEU A 387 -14.28 151.82 -39.59
C LEU A 387 -14.20 152.96 -38.57
N LYS A 388 -13.60 152.72 -37.40
CA LYS A 388 -13.40 153.76 -36.36
C LYS A 388 -12.56 154.94 -36.87
N ALA A 389 -11.56 154.68 -37.71
CA ALA A 389 -10.78 155.74 -38.34
C ALA A 389 -11.59 156.57 -39.35
N ALA A 390 -12.60 155.98 -40.01
CA ALA A 390 -13.54 156.71 -40.87
C ALA A 390 -14.54 157.53 -40.04
N GLU A 391 -15.09 156.97 -38.96
CA GLU A 391 -15.99 157.67 -38.03
C GLU A 391 -15.31 158.91 -37.41
N GLN A 392 -14.05 158.79 -36.97
CA GLN A 392 -13.28 159.92 -36.44
C GLN A 392 -13.02 161.02 -37.48
N ARG A 393 -12.84 160.67 -38.76
CA ARG A 393 -12.73 161.66 -39.85
C ARG A 393 -14.06 162.37 -40.11
N ALA A 394 -15.18 161.64 -40.11
CA ALA A 394 -16.51 162.20 -40.25
C ALA A 394 -16.85 163.16 -39.10
N ALA A 395 -16.54 162.78 -37.85
CA ALA A 395 -16.74 163.63 -36.68
C ALA A 395 -15.91 164.93 -36.75
N LYS A 396 -14.62 164.86 -37.13
CA LYS A 396 -13.78 166.05 -37.33
C LYS A 396 -14.28 166.95 -38.46
N ALA A 397 -14.81 166.40 -39.55
CA ALA A 397 -15.41 167.16 -40.63
C ALA A 397 -16.71 167.88 -40.20
N ALA A 398 -17.56 167.22 -39.41
CA ALA A 398 -18.80 167.81 -38.88
C ALA A 398 -18.52 169.01 -37.96
N ALA A 399 -17.53 168.87 -37.06
CA ALA A 399 -17.14 169.95 -36.14
C ALA A 399 -16.65 171.21 -36.88
N LEU A 400 -15.86 171.05 -37.96
CA LEU A 400 -15.38 172.16 -38.79
C LEU A 400 -16.52 172.89 -39.51
N LEU A 401 -17.51 172.16 -40.02
CA LEU A 401 -18.70 172.75 -40.66
C LEU A 401 -19.54 173.55 -39.64
N GLN A 402 -19.67 173.06 -38.41
CA GLN A 402 -20.40 173.76 -37.35
C GLN A 402 -19.70 175.06 -36.93
N HIS A 403 -18.38 175.04 -36.75
CA HIS A 403 -17.59 176.23 -36.43
C HIS A 403 -17.66 177.31 -37.52
N LEU A 404 -17.68 176.93 -38.80
CA LEU A 404 -17.89 177.85 -39.92
C LEU A 404 -19.30 178.46 -39.91
N GLY A 405 -20.33 177.65 -39.60
CA GLY A 405 -21.72 178.09 -39.50
C GLY A 405 -21.99 179.06 -38.34
N GLU A 406 -21.22 178.97 -37.24
CA GLU A 406 -21.29 179.92 -36.12
C GLU A 406 -20.50 181.21 -36.42
N SER A 407 -19.32 181.09 -37.03
CA SER A 407 -18.50 182.23 -37.47
C SER A 407 -19.25 183.14 -38.46
N GLY A 408 -20.01 182.56 -39.40
CA GLY A 408 -20.80 183.31 -40.37
C GLY A 408 -21.98 184.10 -39.76
N LYS A 409 -22.55 183.63 -38.65
CA LYS A 409 -23.69 184.32 -37.98
C LYS A 409 -23.25 185.61 -37.30
N GLY A 410 -22.13 185.60 -36.59
CA GLY A 410 -21.61 186.78 -35.89
C GLY A 410 -21.36 187.95 -36.85
N LEU A 411 -20.71 187.66 -37.99
CA LEU A 411 -20.38 188.67 -39.01
C LEU A 411 -21.62 189.27 -39.68
N PHE A 412 -22.72 188.51 -39.81
CA PHE A 412 -24.01 189.01 -40.31
C PHE A 412 -24.64 190.01 -39.32
N SER A 413 -24.72 189.67 -38.02
CA SER A 413 -25.26 190.58 -37.00
C SER A 413 -24.48 191.90 -36.88
N GLU A 414 -23.15 191.86 -37.04
CA GLU A 414 -22.29 193.05 -36.99
C GLU A 414 -22.60 194.04 -38.13
N LEU A 415 -22.87 193.49 -39.33
CA LEU A 415 -23.23 194.29 -40.51
C LEU A 415 -24.64 194.89 -40.40
N SER A 416 -25.64 194.11 -39.99
CA SER A 416 -27.00 194.62 -39.78
C SER A 416 -27.05 195.78 -38.78
N ARG A 417 -26.36 195.65 -37.63
CA ARG A 417 -26.29 196.69 -36.59
C ARG A 417 -25.69 198.01 -37.10
N ARG A 418 -24.66 197.94 -37.97
CA ARG A 418 -24.06 199.14 -38.59
C ARG A 418 -24.97 199.79 -39.63
N LEU A 419 -25.77 199.00 -40.34
CA LEU A 419 -26.69 199.47 -41.38
C LEU A 419 -27.90 200.20 -40.76
N GLU A 420 -28.44 199.70 -39.64
CA GLU A 420 -29.48 200.39 -38.86
C GLU A 420 -29.01 201.73 -38.28
N LEU A 421 -27.74 201.84 -37.87
CA LEU A 421 -27.16 203.09 -37.39
C LEU A 421 -27.05 204.13 -38.53
N TRP A 422 -26.69 203.71 -39.74
CA TRP A 422 -26.64 204.60 -40.91
C TRP A 422 -28.04 205.09 -41.35
N ASP A 423 -29.04 204.20 -41.37
CA ASP A 423 -30.41 204.54 -41.76
C ASP A 423 -31.08 205.50 -40.75
N LYS A 424 -30.72 205.43 -39.45
CA LYS A 424 -31.13 206.46 -38.47
C LYS A 424 -30.52 207.84 -38.77
N VAL A 425 -29.22 207.92 -39.06
CA VAL A 425 -28.52 209.18 -39.35
C VAL A 425 -29.07 209.86 -40.62
N LEU A 426 -29.57 209.10 -41.60
CA LEU A 426 -30.15 209.64 -42.83
C LEU A 426 -31.56 210.24 -42.67
N ARG A 427 -32.28 209.93 -41.58
CA ARG A 427 -33.68 210.37 -41.36
C ARG A 427 -33.80 211.65 -40.52
N GLU A 428 -32.75 212.00 -39.76
CA GLU A 428 -32.72 213.20 -38.92
C GLU A 428 -31.85 214.30 -39.58
N GLY A 429 -32.49 215.36 -40.06
CA GLY A 429 -31.85 216.42 -40.84
C GLY A 429 -30.72 217.17 -40.11
N LEU A 430 -29.72 217.61 -40.88
CA LEU A 430 -28.58 218.41 -40.42
C LEU A 430 -29.05 219.70 -39.68
N PRO A 431 -28.29 220.26 -38.71
CA PRO A 431 -26.83 220.11 -38.59
C PRO A 431 -26.34 219.84 -37.13
N ARG A 432 -26.69 218.69 -36.54
CA ARG A 432 -26.13 218.24 -35.24
C ARG A 432 -25.43 216.87 -35.25
N ALA A 433 -25.49 216.13 -36.36
CA ALA A 433 -25.04 214.73 -36.45
C ALA A 433 -23.54 214.48 -36.12
N ALA A 434 -22.67 215.50 -36.22
CA ALA A 434 -21.23 215.35 -36.03
C ALA A 434 -20.84 214.74 -34.67
N LYS A 435 -21.50 215.15 -33.56
CA LYS A 435 -21.16 214.65 -32.22
C LYS A 435 -21.59 213.20 -31.97
N LEU A 436 -22.69 212.75 -32.56
CA LEU A 436 -23.17 211.37 -32.39
C LEU A 436 -22.32 210.35 -33.16
N LEU A 437 -21.61 210.77 -34.21
CA LEU A 437 -20.67 209.90 -34.92
C LEU A 437 -19.35 209.69 -34.16
N GLU A 438 -18.86 210.69 -33.41
CA GLU A 438 -17.65 210.52 -32.59
C GLU A 438 -17.90 209.58 -31.40
N GLU A 439 -19.01 209.74 -30.68
CA GLU A 439 -19.38 208.85 -29.57
C GLU A 439 -19.65 207.41 -30.04
N ALA A 440 -20.16 207.21 -31.26
CA ALA A 440 -20.37 205.88 -31.85
C ALA A 440 -19.08 205.20 -32.34
N LEU A 441 -17.98 205.93 -32.53
CA LEU A 441 -16.69 205.41 -32.99
C LEU A 441 -15.67 205.22 -31.86
N ALA A 442 -15.94 205.74 -30.66
CA ALA A 442 -15.13 205.52 -29.46
C ALA A 442 -15.47 204.19 -28.73
N GLY A 443 -16.39 203.39 -29.27
CA GLY A 443 -16.85 202.12 -28.69
C GLY A 443 -15.82 200.99 -28.85
N ASP A 444 -15.25 200.57 -27.74
CA ASP A 444 -14.08 199.70 -27.63
C ASP A 444 -14.20 198.27 -28.20
N VAL A 445 -13.05 197.66 -28.50
CA VAL A 445 -12.79 196.24 -28.83
C VAL A 445 -13.68 195.58 -29.91
N ALA A 446 -13.24 195.68 -31.18
CA ALA A 446 -13.57 194.69 -32.21
C ALA A 446 -12.51 193.55 -32.22
N PRO A 447 -12.89 192.27 -32.12
CA PRO A 447 -11.92 191.17 -32.16
C PRO A 447 -11.37 190.95 -33.58
N THR A 448 -10.05 190.91 -33.73
CA THR A 448 -9.39 190.68 -35.03
C THR A 448 -9.44 189.21 -35.44
N PHE A 449 -9.73 188.97 -36.73
CA PHE A 449 -9.89 187.66 -37.37
C PHE A 449 -8.67 186.70 -37.28
N ALA A 450 -7.54 187.14 -36.70
CA ALA A 450 -6.26 186.44 -36.72
C ALA A 450 -6.03 185.44 -35.57
N GLN A 451 -6.98 185.25 -34.63
CA GLN A 451 -6.77 184.44 -33.42
C GLN A 451 -7.59 183.13 -33.34
N ALA A 452 -8.43 182.83 -34.33
CA ALA A 452 -9.42 181.73 -34.23
C ALA A 452 -9.00 180.39 -34.90
N THR A 453 -7.79 180.26 -35.46
CA THR A 453 -7.47 179.21 -36.46
C THR A 453 -6.27 178.31 -36.14
N CYS A 454 -5.59 178.45 -34.99
CA CYS A 454 -4.34 177.71 -34.71
C CYS A 454 -4.25 177.12 -33.29
N ARG A 455 -5.16 176.20 -32.94
CA ARG A 455 -5.08 175.16 -31.90
C ARG A 455 -6.23 174.17 -32.16
N GLU A 456 -6.07 172.85 -32.20
CA GLU A 456 -4.91 171.98 -31.95
C GLU A 456 -4.77 170.90 -33.03
N ALA A 457 -3.55 170.39 -33.23
CA ALA A 457 -3.26 169.25 -34.10
C ALA A 457 -2.11 168.40 -33.52
N GLN A 458 -2.43 167.64 -32.47
CA GLN A 458 -1.70 166.46 -32.00
C GLN A 458 -2.72 165.34 -31.76
#